data_AF-A0A959VN68-F1
#
_entry.id   AF-A0A959VN68-F1
#
_cell.length_a   1.000
_cell.length_b   1.000
_cell.length_c   1.000
_cell.angle_alpha   90.00
_cell.angle_beta   90.00
_cell.angle_gamma   90.00
#
_symmetry.space_group_name_H-M   'P 1'
#
loop_
_entity.id
_entity.type
_entity.pdbx_description
1 polymer ?
#
loop_
_entity_poly.entity_id
_entity_poly.type
_entity_poly.pdbx_seq_one_letter_code
_entity_poly.pdbx_strand_id
1 'polypeptide(L)'
;MPGNQHGRLSLLVAVFVPLVILGNSLVILLVPWMPDLQYALPGFPPDEFGLERAERADLAETGVRSIWPVGRGTDLLSEARLPDGGEAFRESEISHMDDVRALVRGVLIAWLVAVAGLVATLARSWNRAGGPGRAGWTGLRWGGMATLALFGAVGLLMLVGFDAAFDGFHGIFFEGDSWKFDDDFTLRRLYPDAFWGIAAAWLLILVVAQALGLLLWSRAGGRGGTGPQPPQASQ
;
A
#
# COMPACT_ATOMS: atom_id res chain seq x y z
N MET A 1 -8.34 -3.22 38.13
CA MET A 1 -8.36 -1.83 37.61
C MET A 1 -8.86 -1.80 36.17
N PRO A 2 -10.15 -1.53 35.93
CA PRO A 2 -10.79 -1.58 34.60
C PRO A 2 -10.32 -0.49 33.60
N GLY A 3 -9.64 0.58 34.05
CA GLY A 3 -9.18 1.67 33.17
C GLY A 3 -8.09 1.30 32.17
N ASN A 4 -7.27 0.27 32.44
CA ASN A 4 -6.15 -0.09 31.57
C ASN A 4 -6.57 -0.87 30.31
N GLN A 5 -7.72 -1.54 30.32
CA GLN A 5 -8.16 -2.38 29.20
C GLN A 5 -8.72 -1.55 28.05
N HIS A 6 -9.45 -0.47 28.35
CA HIS A 6 -9.98 0.45 27.34
C HIS A 6 -8.86 1.20 26.59
N GLY A 7 -7.82 1.64 27.32
CA GLY A 7 -6.65 2.28 26.70
C GLY A 7 -5.89 1.32 25.77
N ARG A 8 -5.66 0.09 26.22
CA ARG A 8 -4.99 -0.96 25.40
C ARG A 8 -5.76 -1.29 24.14
N LEU A 9 -7.08 -1.43 24.22
CA LEU A 9 -7.94 -1.69 23.05
C LEU A 9 -7.82 -0.55 22.03
N SER A 10 -7.97 0.70 22.48
CA SER A 10 -7.86 1.87 21.60
C SER A 10 -6.49 1.94 20.92
N LEU A 11 -5.41 1.64 21.65
CA LEU A 11 -4.05 1.66 21.11
C LEU A 11 -3.85 0.58 20.05
N LEU A 12 -4.26 -0.67 20.30
CA LEU A 12 -4.14 -1.77 19.35
C LEU A 12 -4.88 -1.46 18.04
N VAL A 13 -6.11 -0.97 18.14
CA VAL A 13 -6.89 -0.55 16.96
C VAL A 13 -6.17 0.58 16.22
N ALA A 14 -5.67 1.59 16.94
CA ALA A 14 -4.98 2.72 16.32
C ALA A 14 -3.67 2.31 15.60
N VAL A 15 -2.99 1.27 16.07
CA VAL A 15 -1.76 0.74 15.44
C VAL A 15 -2.07 -0.10 14.20
N PHE A 16 -3.12 -0.94 14.23
CA PHE A 16 -3.44 -1.77 13.07
C PHE A 16 -4.03 -0.96 11.91
N VAL A 17 -4.76 0.13 12.19
CA VAL A 17 -5.45 0.91 11.15
C VAL A 17 -4.50 1.43 10.04
N PRO A 18 -3.36 2.09 10.34
CA PRO A 18 -2.43 2.52 9.30
C PRO A 18 -1.91 1.38 8.43
N LEU A 19 -1.59 0.23 9.04
CA LEU A 19 -1.08 -0.94 8.33
C LEU A 19 -2.14 -1.55 7.40
N VAL A 20 -3.39 -1.63 7.86
CA VAL A 20 -4.52 -2.12 7.06
C VAL A 20 -4.79 -1.18 5.89
N ILE A 21 -4.86 0.13 6.13
CA ILE A 21 -5.10 1.12 5.07
C ILE A 21 -3.98 1.10 4.03
N LEU A 22 -2.72 1.09 4.47
CA LEU A 22 -1.57 1.00 3.56
C LEU A 22 -1.63 -0.28 2.73
N GLY A 23 -1.76 -1.44 3.36
CA GLY A 23 -1.77 -2.71 2.64
C GLY A 23 -2.96 -2.85 1.68
N ASN A 24 -4.14 -2.34 2.03
CA ASN A 24 -5.28 -2.28 1.11
C ASN A 24 -4.94 -1.44 -0.14
N SER A 25 -4.33 -0.27 0.05
CA SER A 25 -3.93 0.59 -1.07
C SER A 25 -2.88 -0.08 -1.95
N LEU A 26 -1.89 -0.74 -1.35
CA LEU A 26 -0.85 -1.47 -2.09
C LEU A 26 -1.44 -2.64 -2.87
N VAL A 27 -2.36 -3.42 -2.28
CA VAL A 27 -3.04 -4.52 -2.97
C VAL A 27 -3.80 -4.01 -4.19
N ILE A 28 -4.43 -2.83 -4.13
CA ILE A 28 -5.12 -2.22 -5.28
C ILE A 28 -4.13 -1.86 -6.39
N LEU A 29 -2.96 -1.33 -6.03
CA LEU A 29 -1.93 -0.88 -6.98
C LEU A 29 -1.07 -2.02 -7.55
N LEU A 30 -0.94 -3.14 -6.85
CA LEU A 30 -0.20 -4.33 -7.28
C LEU A 30 -1.00 -5.24 -8.24
N VAL A 31 -2.08 -4.73 -8.83
CA VAL A 31 -2.89 -5.44 -9.84
C VAL A 31 -2.49 -4.94 -11.24
N PRO A 32 -2.44 -5.80 -12.26
CA PRO A 32 -1.89 -5.46 -13.58
C PRO A 32 -2.65 -4.39 -14.41
N TRP A 33 -3.73 -3.79 -13.92
CA TRP A 33 -4.44 -2.72 -14.66
C TRP A 33 -3.69 -1.38 -14.69
N MET A 34 -2.76 -1.20 -13.76
CA MET A 34 -2.21 0.11 -13.44
C MET A 34 -1.21 0.64 -14.49
N PRO A 35 -0.29 -0.18 -15.06
CA PRO A 35 0.58 0.28 -16.13
C PRO A 35 -0.18 0.81 -17.35
N ASP A 36 -1.18 0.08 -17.82
CA ASP A 36 -1.99 0.48 -18.98
C ASP A 36 -2.72 1.79 -18.76
N LEU A 37 -3.29 1.98 -17.56
CA LEU A 37 -3.97 3.21 -17.19
C LEU A 37 -3.00 4.40 -17.19
N GLN A 38 -1.80 4.21 -16.63
CA GLN A 38 -0.79 5.26 -16.57
C GLN A 38 -0.27 5.65 -17.95
N TYR A 39 0.02 4.67 -18.80
CA TYR A 39 0.46 4.91 -20.19
C TYR A 39 -0.63 5.58 -21.04
N ALA A 40 -1.90 5.53 -20.61
CA ALA A 40 -3.00 6.25 -21.25
C ALA A 40 -3.06 7.73 -20.89
N LEU A 41 -2.34 8.19 -19.85
CA LEU A 41 -2.44 9.55 -19.37
C LEU A 41 -1.86 10.55 -20.39
N PRO A 42 -2.52 11.69 -20.62
CA PRO A 42 -1.96 12.76 -21.43
C PRO A 42 -0.61 13.21 -20.89
N GLY A 43 0.41 13.22 -21.74
CA GLY A 43 1.76 13.66 -21.38
C GLY A 43 2.62 12.60 -20.68
N PHE A 44 2.16 11.34 -20.57
CA PHE A 44 3.04 10.25 -20.13
C PHE A 44 4.19 10.06 -21.16
N PRO A 45 5.46 9.98 -20.72
CA PRO A 45 6.59 9.96 -21.65
C PRO A 45 6.60 8.68 -22.50
N PRO A 46 6.86 8.78 -23.82
CA PRO A 46 7.08 7.60 -24.67
C PRO A 46 8.34 6.85 -24.25
N ASP A 47 8.51 5.61 -24.72
CA ASP A 47 9.80 4.93 -24.58
C ASP A 47 10.80 5.53 -25.58
N GLU A 48 11.95 6.01 -25.08
CA GLU A 48 12.99 6.64 -25.91
C GLU A 48 13.75 5.61 -26.76
N PHE A 49 13.64 4.33 -26.42
CA PHE A 49 14.35 3.22 -27.05
C PHE A 49 13.46 2.40 -27.99
N GLY A 50 12.25 2.88 -28.29
CA GLY A 50 11.45 2.41 -29.41
C GLY A 50 10.42 1.30 -29.13
N LEU A 51 10.14 0.94 -27.87
CA LEU A 51 8.99 0.09 -27.56
C LEU A 51 7.69 0.82 -27.89
N GLU A 52 6.84 0.17 -28.66
CA GLU A 52 5.47 0.62 -28.83
C GLU A 52 4.73 0.53 -27.49
N ARG A 53 3.70 1.36 -27.33
CA ARG A 53 2.92 1.41 -26.08
C ARG A 53 2.36 0.04 -25.70
N ALA A 54 1.91 -0.75 -26.67
CA ALA A 54 1.34 -2.08 -26.43
C ALA A 54 2.40 -3.08 -25.93
N GLU A 55 3.61 -3.02 -26.48
CA GLU A 55 4.74 -3.89 -26.08
C GLU A 55 5.21 -3.51 -24.67
N ARG A 56 5.31 -2.21 -24.40
CA ARG A 56 5.64 -1.67 -23.08
C ARG A 56 4.60 -2.04 -22.03
N ALA A 57 3.32 -2.03 -22.40
CA ALA A 57 2.20 -2.48 -21.57
C ALA A 57 2.33 -3.96 -21.18
N ASP A 58 2.52 -4.83 -22.17
CA ASP A 58 2.63 -6.28 -21.97
C ASP A 58 3.83 -6.67 -21.08
N LEU A 59 4.99 -6.04 -21.32
CA LEU A 59 6.18 -6.24 -20.49
C LEU A 59 6.00 -5.69 -19.06
N ALA A 60 5.33 -4.55 -18.89
CA ALA A 60 5.03 -4.01 -17.56
C ALA A 60 4.04 -4.89 -16.80
N GLU A 61 2.99 -5.40 -17.47
CA GLU A 61 2.09 -6.38 -16.87
C GLU A 61 2.86 -7.65 -16.44
N THR A 62 3.78 -8.13 -17.27
CA THR A 62 4.66 -9.26 -16.95
C THR A 62 5.50 -8.97 -15.70
N GLY A 63 6.07 -7.76 -15.61
CA GLY A 63 6.74 -7.24 -14.42
C GLY A 63 5.88 -7.31 -13.15
N VAL A 64 4.67 -6.75 -13.19
CA VAL A 64 3.73 -6.77 -12.05
C VAL A 64 3.32 -8.19 -11.66
N ARG A 65 3.11 -9.09 -12.64
CA ARG A 65 2.77 -10.49 -12.38
C ARG A 65 3.92 -11.26 -11.74
N SER A 66 5.16 -10.92 -12.09
CA SER A 66 6.36 -11.60 -11.56
C SER A 66 6.57 -11.39 -10.05
N ILE A 67 6.12 -10.25 -9.51
CA ILE A 67 6.29 -9.92 -8.08
C ILE A 67 5.16 -10.47 -7.20
N TRP A 68 4.15 -11.13 -7.80
CA TRP A 68 3.09 -11.74 -7.01
C TRP A 68 3.63 -12.96 -6.22
N PRO A 69 3.30 -13.10 -4.92
CA PRO A 69 3.89 -14.17 -4.10
C PRO A 69 3.51 -15.59 -4.57
N VAL A 70 2.39 -15.73 -5.27
CA VAL A 70 1.89 -17.00 -5.80
C VAL A 70 1.93 -16.95 -7.31
N GLY A 71 2.50 -17.99 -7.93
CA GLY A 71 2.61 -18.13 -9.37
C GLY A 71 4.06 -18.31 -9.83
N ARG A 72 4.27 -18.10 -11.13
CA ARG A 72 5.53 -18.36 -11.82
C ARG A 72 6.68 -17.45 -11.38
N GLY A 73 6.39 -16.26 -10.89
CA GLY A 73 7.44 -15.38 -10.37
C GLY A 73 8.34 -14.80 -11.46
N THR A 74 9.63 -14.70 -11.14
CA THR A 74 10.68 -14.19 -12.02
C THR A 74 10.96 -15.07 -13.24
N ASP A 75 10.49 -16.32 -13.28
CA ASP A 75 10.49 -17.15 -14.50
C ASP A 75 9.77 -16.44 -15.66
N LEU A 76 8.74 -15.63 -15.36
CA LEU A 76 8.05 -14.82 -16.37
C LEU A 76 8.97 -13.81 -17.04
N LEU A 77 9.92 -13.24 -16.29
CA LEU A 77 10.86 -12.25 -16.79
C LEU A 77 11.96 -12.91 -17.63
N SER A 78 12.45 -14.07 -17.19
CA SER A 78 13.45 -14.86 -17.93
C SER A 78 12.93 -15.32 -19.30
N GLU A 79 11.62 -15.54 -19.44
CA GLU A 79 10.97 -15.96 -20.68
C GLU A 79 10.48 -14.80 -21.56
N ALA A 80 10.39 -13.58 -21.00
CA ALA A 80 9.92 -12.42 -21.74
C ALA A 80 10.91 -12.04 -22.86
N ARG A 81 10.37 -11.60 -24.00
CA ARG A 81 11.16 -11.25 -25.18
C ARG A 81 10.78 -9.87 -25.70
N LEU A 82 11.78 -9.17 -26.23
CA LEU A 82 11.59 -7.96 -27.02
C LEU A 82 11.02 -8.29 -28.41
N PRO A 83 10.52 -7.30 -29.15
CA PRO A 83 9.97 -7.52 -30.50
C PRO A 83 10.95 -8.13 -31.51
N ASP A 84 12.25 -7.92 -31.30
CA ASP A 84 13.33 -8.50 -32.11
C ASP A 84 13.68 -9.95 -31.71
N GLY A 85 13.02 -10.49 -30.68
CA GLY A 85 13.26 -11.83 -30.14
C GLY A 85 14.39 -11.91 -29.10
N GLY A 86 15.04 -10.79 -28.76
CA GLY A 86 16.01 -10.72 -27.67
C GLY A 86 15.37 -10.89 -26.30
N GLU A 87 16.17 -11.18 -25.28
CA GLU A 87 15.71 -11.23 -23.89
C GLU A 87 15.20 -9.85 -23.45
N ALA A 88 14.02 -9.81 -22.83
CA ALA A 88 13.45 -8.54 -22.38
C ALA A 88 14.10 -8.01 -21.11
N PHE A 89 14.53 -8.86 -20.18
CA PHE A 89 15.12 -8.44 -18.91
C PHE A 89 16.51 -9.02 -18.75
N ARG A 90 17.46 -8.21 -18.29
CA ARG A 90 18.81 -8.64 -17.94
C ARG A 90 18.81 -9.39 -16.61
N GLU A 91 19.84 -10.21 -16.36
CA GLU A 91 19.97 -10.97 -15.11
C GLU A 91 19.88 -10.09 -13.85
N SER A 92 20.46 -8.89 -13.89
CA SER A 92 20.39 -7.93 -12.77
C SER A 92 18.97 -7.43 -12.49
N GLU A 93 18.17 -7.22 -13.54
CA GLU A 93 16.77 -6.79 -13.42
C GLU A 93 15.90 -7.91 -12.84
N ILE A 94 16.15 -9.14 -13.28
CA ILE A 94 15.47 -10.33 -12.79
C ILE A 94 15.80 -10.55 -11.32
N SER A 95 17.07 -10.42 -10.93
CA SER A 95 17.51 -10.51 -9.53
C SER A 95 16.82 -9.46 -8.65
N HIS A 96 16.79 -8.20 -9.11
CA HIS A 96 16.10 -7.14 -8.37
C HIS A 96 14.60 -7.41 -8.23
N MET A 97 13.95 -7.90 -9.28
CA MET A 97 12.53 -8.24 -9.23
C MET A 97 12.25 -9.43 -8.29
N ASP A 98 13.20 -10.33 -8.07
CA ASP A 98 13.10 -11.36 -7.02
C ASP A 98 13.17 -10.76 -5.61
N ASP A 99 14.05 -9.79 -5.38
CA ASP A 99 14.09 -9.04 -4.12
C ASP A 99 12.77 -8.28 -3.88
N VAL A 100 12.25 -7.61 -4.92
CA VAL A 100 10.95 -6.91 -4.87
C VAL A 100 9.84 -7.91 -4.55
N ARG A 101 9.83 -9.09 -5.18
CA ARG A 101 8.87 -10.16 -4.89
C ARG A 101 8.92 -10.60 -3.43
N ALA A 102 10.12 -10.76 -2.87
CA ALA A 102 10.31 -11.12 -1.46
C ALA A 102 9.78 -10.02 -0.52
N LEU A 103 10.04 -8.75 -0.84
CA LEU A 103 9.52 -7.60 -0.12
C LEU A 103 7.98 -7.54 -0.17
N VAL A 104 7.39 -7.66 -1.37
CA VAL A 104 5.94 -7.66 -1.58
C VAL A 104 5.28 -8.79 -0.79
N ARG A 105 5.87 -9.99 -0.79
CA ARG A 105 5.40 -11.10 0.05
C ARG A 105 5.40 -10.74 1.53
N GLY A 106 6.49 -10.14 2.03
CA GLY A 106 6.58 -9.70 3.42
C GLY A 106 5.51 -8.66 3.79
N VAL A 107 5.31 -7.67 2.92
CA VAL A 107 4.28 -6.62 3.08
C VAL A 107 2.88 -7.22 3.11
N LEU A 108 2.56 -8.15 2.20
CA LEU A 108 1.26 -8.80 2.14
C LEU A 108 0.99 -9.66 3.38
N ILE A 109 2.00 -10.37 3.89
CA ILE A 109 1.88 -11.11 5.17
C ILE A 109 1.62 -10.14 6.32
N ALA A 110 2.39 -9.05 6.43
CA ALA A 110 2.21 -8.05 7.48
C ALA A 110 0.82 -7.40 7.41
N TRP A 111 0.32 -7.13 6.20
CA TRP A 111 -1.03 -6.63 5.97
C TRP A 111 -2.09 -7.63 6.45
N LEU A 112 -2.00 -8.92 6.07
CA LEU A 112 -2.94 -9.94 6.52
C LEU A 112 -2.94 -10.11 8.04
N VAL A 113 -1.76 -10.06 8.68
CA VAL A 113 -1.63 -10.08 10.14
C VAL A 113 -2.30 -8.85 10.76
N ALA A 114 -2.12 -7.67 10.19
CA ALA A 114 -2.76 -6.45 10.67
C ALA A 114 -4.28 -6.48 10.52
N VAL A 115 -4.80 -6.99 9.41
CA VAL A 115 -6.24 -7.21 9.18
C VAL A 115 -6.79 -8.18 10.22
N ALA A 116 -6.16 -9.35 10.38
CA ALA A 116 -6.58 -10.35 11.36
C ALA A 116 -6.55 -9.80 12.79
N GLY A 117 -5.51 -9.05 13.15
CA GLY A 117 -5.36 -8.39 14.44
C GLY A 117 -6.46 -7.36 14.71
N LEU A 118 -6.76 -6.51 13.73
CA LEU A 118 -7.83 -5.52 13.81
C LEU A 118 -9.20 -6.19 13.97
N VAL A 119 -9.51 -7.18 13.13
CA VAL A 119 -10.78 -7.93 13.16
C VAL A 119 -10.95 -8.66 14.49
N ALA A 120 -9.93 -9.40 14.95
CA ALA A 120 -9.99 -10.10 16.23
C ALA A 120 -10.20 -9.15 17.41
N THR A 121 -9.54 -7.99 17.39
CA THR A 121 -9.65 -6.95 18.41
C THR A 121 -11.07 -6.37 18.45
N LEU A 122 -11.65 -6.04 17.30
CA LEU A 122 -13.00 -5.49 17.20
C LEU A 122 -14.08 -6.54 17.49
N ALA A 123 -13.93 -7.77 17.01
CA ALA A 123 -14.86 -8.88 17.27
C ALA A 123 -14.92 -9.21 18.78
N ARG A 124 -13.77 -9.20 19.46
CA ARG A 124 -13.70 -9.37 20.92
C ARG A 124 -14.43 -8.25 21.67
N SER A 125 -14.36 -7.01 21.17
CA SER A 125 -15.15 -5.90 21.72
C SER A 125 -16.65 -6.13 21.47
N TRP A 126 -17.02 -6.53 20.26
CA TRP A 126 -18.39 -6.77 19.85
C TRP A 126 -19.06 -7.83 20.73
N ASN A 127 -18.40 -8.96 20.93
CA ASN A 127 -18.91 -10.07 21.75
C ASN A 127 -19.08 -9.70 23.24
N ARG A 128 -18.40 -8.66 23.73
CA ARG A 128 -18.53 -8.21 25.13
C ARG A 128 -19.50 -7.06 25.33
N ALA A 129 -19.63 -6.17 24.35
CA ALA A 129 -20.31 -4.88 24.52
C ALA A 129 -21.36 -4.59 23.44
N GLY A 130 -21.66 -5.55 22.55
CA GLY A 130 -22.60 -5.37 21.44
C GLY A 130 -22.11 -4.40 20.35
N GLY A 131 -20.82 -4.04 20.36
CA GLY A 131 -20.22 -3.10 19.42
C GLY A 131 -18.75 -2.79 19.71
N PRO A 132 -18.12 -1.87 18.95
CA PRO A 132 -16.76 -1.39 19.20
C PRO A 132 -16.61 -0.68 20.55
N GLY A 133 -17.72 -0.21 21.14
CA GLY A 133 -17.73 0.60 22.35
C GLY A 133 -16.97 1.92 22.19
N ARG A 134 -16.90 2.72 23.26
CA ARG A 134 -16.19 4.00 23.22
C ARG A 134 -14.70 3.84 22.88
N ALA A 135 -14.06 2.79 23.40
CA ALA A 135 -12.64 2.52 23.20
C ALA A 135 -12.31 2.12 21.74
N GLY A 136 -13.10 1.25 21.11
CA GLY A 136 -12.90 0.87 19.70
C GLY A 136 -13.10 2.06 18.76
N TRP A 137 -14.17 2.85 18.95
CA TRP A 137 -14.39 4.07 18.17
C TRP A 137 -13.27 5.11 18.37
N THR A 138 -12.73 5.23 19.58
CA THR A 138 -11.59 6.11 19.87
C THR A 138 -10.33 5.61 19.14
N GLY A 139 -10.07 4.31 19.14
CA GLY A 139 -8.96 3.70 18.42
C GLY A 139 -9.05 3.90 16.92
N LEU A 140 -10.22 3.72 16.31
CA LEU A 140 -10.42 3.95 14.86
C LEU A 140 -10.17 5.41 14.48
N ARG A 141 -10.58 6.36 15.33
CA ARG A 141 -10.32 7.80 15.11
C ARG A 141 -8.83 8.13 15.20
N TRP A 142 -8.16 7.67 16.25
CA TRP A 142 -6.72 7.88 16.40
C TRP A 142 -5.93 7.21 15.28
N GLY A 143 -6.30 6.00 14.87
CA GLY A 143 -5.72 5.31 13.73
C GLY A 143 -5.88 6.12 12.44
N GLY A 144 -7.09 6.59 12.12
CA GLY A 144 -7.32 7.40 10.93
C GLY A 144 -6.53 8.72 10.94
N MET A 145 -6.46 9.42 12.08
CA MET A 145 -5.66 10.64 12.21
C MET A 145 -4.16 10.37 12.09
N ALA A 146 -3.67 9.28 12.71
CA ALA A 146 -2.27 8.87 12.61
C ALA A 146 -1.89 8.52 11.17
N THR A 147 -2.77 7.82 10.43
CA THR A 147 -2.58 7.55 9.00
C THR A 147 -2.46 8.85 8.20
N LEU A 148 -3.38 9.81 8.39
CA LEU A 148 -3.32 11.09 7.67
C LEU A 148 -2.05 11.88 7.99
N ALA A 149 -1.64 11.92 9.27
CA ALA A 149 -0.42 12.62 9.67
C ALA A 149 0.83 11.97 9.07
N LEU A 150 0.94 10.63 9.16
CA LEU A 150 2.07 9.87 8.63
C LEU A 150 2.18 10.02 7.11
N PHE A 151 1.10 9.75 6.37
CA PHE A 151 1.13 9.78 4.91
C PHE A 151 1.11 11.19 4.34
N GLY A 152 0.60 12.18 5.08
CA GLY A 152 0.80 13.59 4.75
C GLY A 152 2.28 13.98 4.81
N ALA A 153 3.02 13.50 5.83
CA ALA A 153 4.46 13.73 5.92
C ALA A 153 5.25 13.00 4.83
N VAL A 154 4.92 11.72 4.55
CA VAL A 154 5.55 10.96 3.45
C VAL A 154 5.25 11.63 2.10
N GLY A 155 4.01 12.03 1.84
CA GLY A 155 3.64 12.73 0.61
C GLY A 155 4.39 14.05 0.44
N LEU A 156 4.57 14.83 1.52
CA LEU A 156 5.37 16.05 1.50
C LEU A 156 6.84 15.77 1.19
N LEU A 157 7.42 14.73 1.79
CA LEU A 157 8.81 14.33 1.50
C LEU A 157 8.98 13.98 0.01
N MET A 158 8.07 13.16 -0.53
CA MET A 158 8.07 12.78 -1.95
C MET A 158 7.90 14.00 -2.87
N LEU A 159 7.11 14.99 -2.47
CA LEU A 159 6.88 16.22 -3.24
C LEU A 159 8.10 17.14 -3.28
N VAL A 160 8.83 17.24 -2.16
CA VAL A 160 9.98 18.15 -2.03
C VAL A 160 11.27 17.54 -2.59
N GLY A 161 11.42 16.22 -2.50
CA GLY A 161 12.64 15.53 -2.94
C GLY A 161 12.36 14.09 -3.32
N PHE A 162 11.76 13.88 -4.50
CA PHE A 162 11.43 12.56 -5.00
C PHE A 162 12.64 11.63 -5.07
N ASP A 163 13.74 12.05 -5.72
CA ASP A 163 14.93 11.22 -5.91
C ASP A 163 15.53 10.76 -4.57
N ALA A 164 15.73 11.70 -3.64
CA ALA A 164 16.26 11.37 -2.32
C ALA A 164 15.34 10.45 -1.51
N ALA A 165 14.02 10.61 -1.65
CA ALA A 165 13.04 9.74 -0.99
C ALA A 165 13.00 8.35 -1.64
N PHE A 166 13.10 8.27 -2.96
CA PHE A 166 13.16 7.04 -3.73
C PHE A 166 14.42 6.25 -3.39
N ASP A 167 15.58 6.88 -3.42
CA ASP A 167 16.87 6.29 -3.06
C ASP A 167 16.89 5.84 -1.60
N GLY A 168 16.38 6.67 -0.69
CA GLY A 168 16.28 6.36 0.73
C GLY A 168 15.37 5.15 1.00
N PHE A 169 14.24 5.04 0.29
CA PHE A 169 13.38 3.86 0.36
C PHE A 169 14.12 2.61 -0.12
N HIS A 170 14.76 2.68 -1.29
CA HIS A 170 15.46 1.52 -1.85
C HIS A 170 16.64 1.08 -0.98
N GLY A 171 17.41 2.03 -0.42
CA GLY A 171 18.53 1.73 0.48
C GLY A 171 18.12 1.10 1.83
N ILE A 172 16.84 1.13 2.20
CA ILE A 172 16.32 0.41 3.38
C ILE A 172 16.06 -1.07 3.04
N PHE A 173 15.62 -1.37 1.81
CA PHE A 173 15.10 -2.68 1.45
C PHE A 173 16.02 -3.50 0.54
N PHE A 174 16.94 -2.86 -0.18
CA PHE A 174 17.79 -3.50 -1.18
C PHE A 174 19.27 -3.25 -0.90
N GLU A 175 20.10 -4.21 -1.30
CA GLU A 175 21.53 -4.19 -1.03
C GLU A 175 22.29 -3.31 -2.05
N GLY A 176 23.01 -2.31 -1.54
CA GLY A 176 23.86 -1.45 -2.35
C GLY A 176 23.10 -0.80 -3.51
N ASP A 177 23.58 -1.04 -4.72
CA ASP A 177 23.05 -0.49 -5.97
C ASP A 177 22.27 -1.53 -6.80
N SER A 178 21.81 -2.64 -6.19
CA SER A 178 21.11 -3.73 -6.92
C SER A 178 19.83 -3.33 -7.64
N TRP A 179 19.30 -2.14 -7.33
CA TRP A 179 18.08 -1.55 -7.86
C TRP A 179 18.34 -0.39 -8.82
N LYS A 180 19.60 0.01 -9.02
CA LYS A 180 19.98 1.10 -9.93
C LYS A 180 20.27 0.55 -11.31
N PHE A 181 19.61 1.12 -12.31
CA PHE A 181 19.72 0.70 -13.70
C PHE A 181 19.91 1.91 -14.62
N ASP A 182 20.65 1.71 -15.71
CA ASP A 182 20.76 2.71 -16.76
C ASP A 182 19.43 2.84 -17.53
N ASP A 183 19.23 3.96 -18.23
CA ASP A 183 17.94 4.26 -18.87
C ASP A 183 17.55 3.27 -19.98
N ASP A 184 18.50 2.53 -20.57
CA ASP A 184 18.26 1.51 -21.60
C ASP A 184 17.80 0.15 -21.03
N PHE A 185 17.86 -0.03 -19.71
CA PHE A 185 17.34 -1.23 -19.04
C PHE A 185 15.82 -1.26 -19.12
N THR A 186 15.26 -2.44 -19.32
CA THR A 186 13.83 -2.61 -19.54
C THR A 186 13.01 -2.11 -18.36
N LEU A 187 13.39 -2.35 -17.10
CA LEU A 187 12.70 -1.83 -15.93
C LEU A 187 12.62 -0.30 -15.91
N ARG A 188 13.68 0.43 -16.32
CA ARG A 188 13.65 1.89 -16.44
C ARG A 188 12.72 2.35 -17.57
N ARG A 189 12.75 1.63 -18.70
CA ARG A 189 11.87 1.86 -19.84
C ARG A 189 10.40 1.62 -19.47
N LEU A 190 10.09 0.58 -18.70
CA LEU A 190 8.73 0.29 -18.24
C LEU A 190 8.29 1.28 -17.16
N TYR A 191 9.11 1.52 -16.15
CA TYR A 191 8.76 2.29 -14.96
C TYR A 191 9.65 3.52 -14.79
N PRO A 192 9.54 4.54 -15.66
CA PRO A 192 10.31 5.78 -15.52
C PRO A 192 9.85 6.56 -14.28
N ASP A 193 10.58 7.62 -13.91
CA ASP A 193 10.27 8.42 -12.72
C ASP A 193 8.84 8.98 -12.73
N ALA A 194 8.32 9.33 -13.92
CA ALA A 194 6.93 9.73 -14.10
C ALA A 194 5.92 8.67 -13.62
N PHE A 195 6.19 7.38 -13.93
CA PHE A 195 5.36 6.26 -13.48
C PHE A 195 5.34 6.17 -11.96
N TRP A 196 6.50 6.25 -11.31
CA TRP A 196 6.62 6.15 -9.86
C TRP A 196 6.03 7.37 -9.13
N GLY A 197 6.18 8.57 -9.70
CA GLY A 197 5.53 9.78 -9.18
C GLY A 197 4.01 9.68 -9.21
N ILE A 198 3.43 9.22 -10.32
CA ILE A 198 1.98 9.00 -10.45
C ILE A 198 1.52 7.84 -9.54
N ALA A 199 2.29 6.76 -9.43
CA ALA A 199 2.01 5.65 -8.51
C ALA A 199 1.96 6.12 -7.05
N ALA A 200 2.94 6.93 -6.63
CA ALA A 200 2.99 7.52 -5.30
C ALA A 200 1.79 8.45 -5.04
N ALA A 201 1.37 9.24 -6.04
CA ALA A 201 0.17 10.06 -5.94
C ALA A 201 -1.10 9.21 -5.75
N TRP A 202 -1.26 8.12 -6.52
CA TRP A 202 -2.38 7.20 -6.35
C TRP A 202 -2.38 6.53 -4.98
N LEU A 203 -1.22 6.10 -4.49
CA LEU A 203 -1.07 5.54 -3.15
C LEU A 203 -1.56 6.53 -2.09
N LEU A 204 -1.11 7.80 -2.19
CA LEU A 204 -1.51 8.85 -1.26
C LEU A 204 -3.02 9.11 -1.32
N ILE A 205 -3.61 9.20 -2.52
CA ILE A 205 -5.06 9.39 -2.72
C ILE A 205 -5.85 8.25 -2.07
N LEU A 206 -5.48 6.99 -2.32
CA LEU A 206 -6.17 5.83 -1.78
C LEU A 206 -6.08 5.77 -0.25
N VAL A 207 -4.90 6.06 0.32
CA VAL A 207 -4.69 6.10 1.77
C VAL A 207 -5.54 7.21 2.41
N VAL A 208 -5.50 8.42 1.85
CA VAL A 208 -6.26 9.58 2.36
C VAL A 208 -7.76 9.33 2.26
N ALA A 209 -8.25 8.81 1.14
CA ALA A 209 -9.66 8.51 0.94
C ALA A 209 -10.17 7.49 1.97
N GLN A 210 -9.44 6.38 2.18
CA GLN A 210 -9.79 5.37 3.18
C GLN A 210 -9.76 5.94 4.61
N ALA A 211 -8.72 6.73 4.95
CA ALA A 211 -8.60 7.33 6.28
C ALA A 211 -9.72 8.34 6.56
N LEU A 212 -10.07 9.19 5.59
CA LEU A 212 -11.19 10.13 5.71
C LEU A 212 -12.52 9.39 5.82
N GLY A 213 -12.75 8.36 5.00
CA GLY A 213 -13.94 7.50 5.10
C GLY A 213 -14.08 6.89 6.49
N LEU A 214 -12.99 6.36 7.05
CA LEU A 214 -12.95 5.83 8.42
C LEU A 214 -13.26 6.89 9.48
N LEU A 215 -12.72 8.10 9.34
CA LEU A 215 -12.98 9.21 10.25
C LEU A 215 -14.43 9.69 10.20
N LEU A 216 -15.04 9.73 9.03
CA LEU A 216 -16.46 10.06 8.86
C LEU A 216 -17.34 8.97 9.49
N TRP A 217 -17.04 7.70 9.20
CA TRP A 217 -17.78 6.57 9.75
C TRP A 217 -17.69 6.48 11.28
N SER A 218 -16.48 6.64 11.83
CA SER A 218 -16.27 6.60 13.28
C SER A 218 -16.91 7.78 14.03
N ARG A 219 -17.13 8.92 13.37
CA ARG A 219 -17.92 10.04 13.92
C ARG A 219 -19.40 9.69 14.04
N ALA A 220 -19.98 9.04 13.04
CA ALA A 220 -21.37 8.58 13.06
C ALA A 220 -21.60 7.49 14.13
N GLY A 221 -20.75 6.45 14.14
CA GLY A 221 -20.90 5.31 15.06
C GLY A 221 -20.66 5.64 16.53
N GLY A 222 -19.79 6.61 16.84
CA GLY A 222 -19.55 7.05 18.22
C GLY A 222 -20.69 7.85 18.86
N ARG A 223 -21.66 8.34 18.08
CA ARG A 223 -22.85 9.07 18.58
C ARG A 223 -24.00 8.14 18.96
N GLY A 224 -24.06 6.91 18.43
CA GLY A 224 -25.14 5.95 18.71
C GLY A 224 -25.00 5.18 20.04
N GLY A 225 -23.88 5.31 20.76
CA GLY A 225 -23.61 4.59 22.01
C GLY A 225 -24.07 5.30 23.29
N THR A 226 -24.71 6.47 23.18
CA THR A 226 -25.28 7.23 24.30
C THR A 226 -26.81 7.14 24.25
N GLY A 227 -27.37 5.96 24.47
CA GLY A 227 -28.80 5.82 24.77
C GLY A 227 -29.10 6.35 26.19
N PRO A 228 -30.31 6.90 26.46
CA PRO A 228 -30.67 7.39 27.79
C PRO A 228 -30.50 6.28 28.84
N GLN A 229 -29.81 6.58 29.95
CA GLN A 229 -29.84 5.67 31.10
C GLN A 229 -31.29 5.61 31.63
N PRO A 230 -31.86 4.41 31.86
CA PRO A 230 -33.13 4.31 32.54
C PRO A 230 -33.03 4.94 33.94
N PRO A 231 -34.05 5.67 34.39
CA PRO A 231 -34.02 6.34 35.69
C PRO A 231 -33.74 5.32 36.79
N GLN A 232 -32.76 5.62 37.64
CA GLN A 232 -32.50 4.82 38.84
C GLN A 232 -33.72 4.92 39.74
N ALA A 233 -34.41 3.80 39.95
CA ALA A 233 -35.44 3.70 40.97
C ALA A 233 -34.77 3.93 42.33
N SER A 234 -35.04 5.08 42.94
CA SER A 234 -34.77 5.33 44.35
C SER A 234 -35.56 4.34 45.19
N GLN A 235 -34.86 3.55 46.00
CA GLN A 235 -35.46 2.77 47.10
C GLN A 235 -35.93 3.71 48.21
#